data_AF-A0A067P1F2-F1
#
_entry.id   AF-A0A067P1F2-F1
#
_cell.length_a   1.000
_cell.length_b   1.000
_cell.length_c   1.000
_cell.angle_alpha   90.00
_cell.angle_beta   90.00
_cell.angle_gamma   90.00
#
_symmetry.space_group_name_H-M   'P 1'
#
loop_
_entity.id
_entity.type
_entity.pdbx_description
1 polymer ?
#
loop_
_entity_poly.entity_id
_entity_poly.type
_entity_poly.pdbx_seq_one_letter_code
_entity_poly.pdbx_strand_id
1 'polypeptide(L)'
;SYNKLKEKRAWDLAVSPAKSLPMQAFMLYMSGGGVQIFSMGIVFMLLLSPLKNVAGMNQAFAPFAPSSSPSEAKSWTTLPLQKAVYILCNILTLGVGLWKCRSMGLLPTGTGDWLAFETRGTV
;
A
#
# COMPACT_ATOMS: atom_id res chain seq x y z
N SER A 1 -6.14 32.11 -5.34
CA SER A 1 -6.48 31.59 -6.69
C SER A 1 -6.86 30.13 -6.62
N TYR A 2 -7.96 29.73 -7.26
CA TYR A 2 -8.55 28.38 -7.26
C TYR A 2 -7.54 27.25 -7.54
N ASN A 3 -6.55 27.48 -8.40
CA ASN A 3 -5.49 26.50 -8.71
C ASN A 3 -4.59 26.15 -7.50
N LYS A 4 -4.29 27.12 -6.61
CA LYS A 4 -3.50 26.87 -5.39
C LYS A 4 -4.26 25.99 -4.38
N LEU A 5 -5.58 26.08 -4.35
CA LEU A 5 -6.45 25.23 -3.51
C LEU A 5 -6.48 23.79 -4.03
N LYS A 6 -6.60 23.61 -5.36
CA LYS A 6 -6.50 22.29 -6.00
C LYS A 6 -5.15 21.63 -5.72
N GLU A 7 -4.06 22.37 -5.83
CA GLU A 7 -2.71 21.87 -5.57
C GLU A 7 -2.53 21.43 -4.11
N LYS A 8 -2.96 22.25 -3.13
CA LYS A 8 -2.91 21.85 -1.71
C LYS A 8 -3.71 20.57 -1.44
N ARG A 9 -4.87 20.42 -2.07
CA ARG A 9 -5.72 19.23 -1.89
C ARG A 9 -5.15 17.99 -2.59
N ALA A 10 -4.49 18.15 -3.73
CA ALA A 10 -3.76 17.07 -4.39
C ALA A 10 -2.58 16.57 -3.54
N TRP A 11 -1.88 17.49 -2.87
CA TRP A 11 -0.83 17.14 -1.90
C TRP A 11 -1.37 16.40 -0.68
N ASP A 12 -2.54 16.81 -0.18
CA ASP A 12 -3.18 16.12 0.94
C ASP A 12 -3.60 14.68 0.56
N LEU A 13 -4.11 14.49 -0.67
CA LEU A 13 -4.41 13.17 -1.22
C LEU A 13 -3.14 12.33 -1.40
N ALA A 14 -2.06 12.92 -1.91
CA ALA A 14 -0.80 12.22 -2.13
C ALA A 14 -0.23 11.61 -0.85
N VAL A 15 -0.36 12.31 0.28
CA VAL A 15 0.15 11.88 1.59
C VAL A 15 -0.88 11.06 2.38
N SER A 16 -2.12 10.93 1.91
CA SER A 16 -3.18 10.20 2.62
C SER A 16 -2.81 8.77 3.02
N PRO A 17 -2.16 7.95 2.16
CA PRO A 17 -1.76 6.59 2.53
C PRO A 17 -0.73 6.55 3.65
N ALA A 18 0.14 7.56 3.72
CA ALA A 18 1.12 7.68 4.80
C ALA A 18 0.49 8.15 6.13
N LYS A 19 -0.64 8.87 6.10
CA LYS A 19 -1.32 9.32 7.32
C LYS A 19 -2.08 8.19 8.03
N SER A 20 -2.57 7.20 7.29
CA SER A 20 -3.24 6.02 7.88
C SER A 20 -2.26 4.94 8.35
N LEU A 21 -1.01 5.00 7.90
CA LEU A 21 0.04 4.04 8.24
C LEU A 21 0.31 3.93 9.76
N PRO A 22 0.46 5.02 10.53
CA PRO A 22 0.70 4.94 11.98
C PRO A 22 -0.42 4.23 12.74
N MET A 23 -1.67 4.49 12.36
CA MET A 23 -2.83 3.84 12.97
C MET A 23 -2.86 2.34 12.65
N GLN A 24 -2.59 1.98 11.39
CA GLN A 24 -2.50 0.58 10.99
C GLN A 24 -1.33 -0.13 11.67
N ALA A 25 -0.15 0.49 11.74
CA ALA A 25 1.01 -0.06 12.42
C ALA A 25 0.76 -0.27 13.92
N PHE A 26 0.09 0.67 14.59
CA PHE A 26 -0.30 0.54 15.99
C PHE A 26 -1.27 -0.63 16.21
N MET A 27 -2.29 -0.75 15.35
CA MET A 27 -3.23 -1.86 15.39
C MET A 27 -2.52 -3.21 15.17
N LEU A 28 -1.59 -3.29 14.21
CA LEU A 28 -0.78 -4.49 13.94
C LEU A 28 0.17 -4.82 15.10
N TYR A 29 0.67 -3.82 15.81
CA TYR A 29 1.48 -4.01 17.01
C TYR A 29 0.62 -4.59 18.15
N MET A 30 -0.57 -4.04 18.40
CA MET A 30 -1.48 -4.52 19.44
C MET A 30 -2.07 -5.90 19.15
N SER A 31 -2.22 -6.28 17.87
CA SER A 31 -2.71 -7.61 17.47
C SER A 31 -1.75 -8.76 17.83
N GLY A 32 -0.52 -8.49 18.28
CA GLY A 32 0.44 -9.51 18.70
C GLY A 32 0.99 -10.37 17.55
N GLY A 33 1.65 -11.48 17.89
CA GLY A 33 2.26 -12.45 16.95
C GLY A 33 1.37 -13.65 16.60
N GLY A 34 0.14 -13.69 17.11
CA GLY A 34 -0.78 -14.81 16.90
C GLY A 34 -1.46 -14.77 15.52
N VAL A 35 -1.43 -15.90 14.81
CA VAL A 35 -2.21 -16.11 13.59
C VAL A 35 -3.68 -16.34 13.96
N GLN A 36 -4.45 -15.25 14.10
CA GLN A 36 -5.91 -15.31 14.21
C GLN A 36 -6.57 -15.02 12.86
N ILE A 37 -7.75 -15.61 12.61
CA ILE A 37 -8.57 -15.37 11.40
C ILE A 37 -8.76 -13.87 11.15
N PHE A 38 -9.02 -13.09 12.21
CA PHE A 38 -9.19 -11.64 12.13
C PHE A 38 -7.91 -10.91 11.69
N SER A 39 -6.75 -11.37 12.17
CA SER A 39 -5.45 -10.80 11.81
C SER A 39 -5.10 -11.11 10.34
N MET A 40 -5.46 -12.28 9.82
CA MET A 40 -5.27 -12.62 8.40
C MET A 40 -6.08 -11.74 7.45
N GLY A 41 -7.34 -11.48 7.78
CA GLY A 41 -8.18 -10.61 6.96
C GLY A 41 -7.61 -9.19 6.84
N ILE A 42 -7.12 -8.65 7.96
CA ILE A 42 -6.48 -7.32 8.00
C ILE A 42 -5.18 -7.30 7.21
N VAL A 43 -4.30 -8.30 7.40
CA VAL A 43 -3.03 -8.37 6.69
C VAL A 43 -3.24 -8.51 5.19
N PHE A 44 -4.23 -9.29 4.75
CA PHE A 44 -4.59 -9.41 3.34
C PHE A 44 -5.11 -8.09 2.75
N MET A 45 -6.01 -7.40 3.46
CA MET A 45 -6.47 -6.08 3.03
C MET A 45 -5.34 -5.05 3.02
N LEU A 46 -4.43 -5.10 3.99
CA LEU A 46 -3.28 -4.21 4.10
C LEU A 46 -2.28 -4.42 2.94
N LEU A 47 -2.12 -5.66 2.45
CA LEU A 47 -1.30 -5.96 1.28
C LEU A 47 -1.98 -5.57 -0.05
N LEU A 48 -3.29 -5.77 -0.17
CA LEU A 48 -4.03 -5.46 -1.40
C LEU A 48 -4.43 -3.98 -1.53
N SER A 49 -4.55 -3.26 -0.43
CA SER A 49 -4.92 -1.84 -0.40
C SER A 49 -3.94 -0.96 -1.19
N PRO A 50 -2.60 -1.09 -1.01
CA PRO A 50 -1.61 -0.39 -1.82
C PRO A 50 -1.75 -0.64 -3.33
N LEU A 51 -2.04 -1.89 -3.72
CA LEU A 51 -2.21 -2.27 -5.13
C LEU A 51 -3.48 -1.63 -5.71
N LYS A 52 -4.60 -1.67 -4.96
CA LYS A 52 -5.85 -1.00 -5.34
C LYS A 52 -5.68 0.51 -5.44
N ASN A 53 -4.94 1.10 -4.51
CA ASN A 53 -4.63 2.53 -4.49
C ASN A 53 -3.83 2.96 -5.71
N VAL A 54 -2.77 2.21 -6.06
CA VAL A 54 -1.97 2.48 -7.26
C VAL A 54 -2.79 2.30 -8.54
N ALA A 55 -3.61 1.24 -8.63
CA ALA A 55 -4.49 1.00 -9.77
C ALA A 55 -5.60 2.08 -9.92
N GLY A 56 -6.11 2.60 -8.80
CA GLY A 56 -7.12 3.65 -8.73
C GLY A 56 -6.56 5.08 -8.76
N MET A 57 -5.24 5.25 -8.75
CA MET A 57 -4.57 6.55 -8.61
C MET A 57 -5.02 7.54 -9.70
N ASN A 58 -5.14 7.09 -10.96
CA ASN A 58 -5.54 7.96 -12.06
C ASN A 58 -6.99 8.49 -11.89
N GLN A 59 -7.87 7.75 -11.22
CA GLN A 59 -9.21 8.24 -10.90
C GLN A 59 -9.20 9.17 -9.68
N ALA A 60 -8.39 8.86 -8.66
CA ALA A 60 -8.28 9.68 -7.46
C ALA A 60 -7.68 11.07 -7.73
N PHE A 61 -6.75 11.19 -8.69
CA PHE A 61 -6.15 12.46 -9.09
C PHE A 61 -6.91 13.22 -10.21
N ALA A 62 -7.87 12.58 -10.89
CA ALA A 62 -8.68 13.19 -11.94
C ALA A 62 -9.37 14.53 -11.55
N PRO A 63 -10.00 14.68 -10.36
CA PRO A 63 -10.63 15.94 -9.96
C PRO A 63 -9.64 17.08 -9.67
N PHE A 64 -8.35 16.78 -9.54
CA PHE A 64 -7.28 17.76 -9.27
C PHE A 64 -6.53 18.22 -10.53
N ALA A 65 -6.89 17.69 -11.71
CA ALA A 65 -6.30 18.11 -12.97
C ALA A 65 -6.56 19.61 -13.27
N PRO A 66 -5.57 20.33 -13.84
CA PRO A 66 -5.74 21.73 -14.22
C PRO A 66 -6.79 21.87 -15.33
N SER A 67 -7.61 22.92 -15.24
CA SER A 67 -8.78 23.17 -16.11
C SER A 67 -8.44 23.41 -17.60
N SER A 68 -7.18 23.27 -18.01
CA SER A 68 -6.67 23.56 -19.35
C SER A 68 -6.80 22.38 -20.33
N SER A 69 -7.09 21.17 -19.85
CA SER A 69 -7.38 20.01 -20.73
C SER A 69 -8.15 18.90 -19.99
N PRO A 70 -9.48 18.82 -20.15
CA PRO A 70 -10.32 17.75 -19.59
C PRO A 70 -9.94 16.36 -20.11
N SER A 71 -9.39 16.30 -21.32
CA SER A 71 -8.95 15.07 -22.01
C SER A 71 -7.67 14.46 -21.42
N GLU A 72 -6.88 15.24 -20.67
CA GLU A 72 -5.62 14.80 -20.03
C GLU A 72 -5.76 14.52 -18.53
N ALA A 73 -6.98 14.57 -17.97
CA ALA A 73 -7.21 14.33 -16.55
C ALA A 73 -6.78 12.92 -16.08
N LYS A 74 -6.69 11.96 -17.02
CA LYS A 74 -6.15 10.61 -16.79
C LYS A 74 -4.67 10.45 -17.15
N SER A 75 -4.04 11.47 -17.72
CA SER A 75 -2.65 11.37 -18.22
C SER A 75 -1.65 11.28 -17.06
N TRP A 76 -0.61 10.48 -17.26
CA TRP A 76 0.53 10.35 -16.33
C TRP A 76 1.33 11.65 -16.18
N THR A 77 1.16 12.61 -17.11
CA THR A 77 1.87 13.89 -17.13
C THR A 77 1.23 14.96 -16.24
N THR A 78 -0.02 14.79 -15.79
CA THR A 78 -0.65 15.73 -14.85
C THR A 78 -0.21 15.43 -13.42
N LEU A 79 0.44 16.41 -12.77
CA LEU A 79 0.89 16.36 -11.37
C LEU A 79 1.83 15.16 -11.06
N PRO A 80 2.99 15.05 -11.76
CA PRO A 80 3.87 13.88 -11.65
C PRO A 80 4.47 13.73 -10.25
N LEU A 81 4.76 14.86 -9.58
CA LEU A 81 5.37 14.87 -8.25
C LEU A 81 4.41 14.30 -7.18
N GLN A 82 3.14 14.69 -7.21
CA GLN A 82 2.12 14.22 -6.28
C GLN A 82 1.82 12.72 -6.46
N LYS A 83 1.80 12.25 -7.72
CA LYS A 83 1.64 10.82 -8.04
C LYS A 83 2.84 10.00 -7.57
N ALA A 84 4.06 10.50 -7.77
CA ALA A 84 5.28 9.84 -7.29
C ALA A 84 5.28 9.69 -5.76
N VAL A 85 4.89 10.74 -5.03
CA VAL A 85 4.76 10.69 -3.57
C VAL A 85 3.68 9.69 -3.14
N TYR A 86 2.54 9.66 -3.83
CA TYR A 86 1.47 8.69 -3.55
C TYR A 86 1.94 7.24 -3.74
N ILE A 87 2.71 6.95 -4.79
CA ILE A 87 3.30 5.63 -5.03
C ILE A 87 4.30 5.28 -3.92
N LEU A 88 5.20 6.19 -3.56
CA LEU A 88 6.17 5.99 -2.47
C LEU A 88 5.46 5.68 -1.14
N CYS A 89 4.40 6.41 -0.81
CA CYS A 89 3.62 6.16 0.39
C CYS A 89 2.95 4.78 0.37
N ASN A 90 2.41 4.35 -0.78
CA ASN A 90 1.83 3.01 -0.92
C ASN A 90 2.88 1.89 -0.84
N ILE A 91 4.08 2.09 -1.39
CA ILE A 91 5.20 1.14 -1.26
C ILE A 91 5.63 1.00 0.20
N LEU A 92 5.71 2.11 0.95
CA LEU A 92 5.97 2.09 2.39
C LEU A 92 4.90 1.27 3.14
N THR A 93 3.61 1.47 2.82
CA THR A 93 2.51 0.70 3.41
C THR A 93 2.64 -0.79 3.13
N LEU A 94 2.97 -1.14 1.88
CA LEU A 94 3.18 -2.52 1.47
C LEU A 94 4.37 -3.16 2.21
N GLY A 95 5.47 -2.41 2.40
CA GLY A 95 6.65 -2.86 3.13
C GLY A 95 6.35 -3.20 4.59
N VAL A 96 5.57 -2.36 5.29
CA VAL A 96 5.12 -2.64 6.67
C VAL A 96 4.25 -3.91 6.71
N GLY A 97 3.38 -4.09 5.71
CA GLY A 97 2.57 -5.30 5.57
C GLY A 97 3.40 -6.57 5.40
N LEU A 98 4.36 -6.56 4.48
CA LEU A 98 5.27 -7.68 4.24
C LEU A 98 6.10 -8.02 5.48
N TRP A 99 6.59 -7.02 6.20
CA TRP A 99 7.32 -7.24 7.46
C TRP A 99 6.45 -7.95 8.50
N LYS A 100 5.16 -7.58 8.61
CA LYS A 100 4.23 -8.25 9.51
C LYS A 100 3.92 -9.68 9.06
N CYS A 101 3.71 -9.92 7.76
CA CYS A 101 3.53 -11.28 7.21
C CYS A 101 4.72 -12.18 7.52
N ARG A 102 5.94 -11.64 7.40
CA ARG A 102 7.17 -12.33 7.79
C ARG A 102 7.19 -12.64 9.28
N SER A 103 6.80 -11.68 10.13
CA SER A 103 6.78 -11.85 11.58
C SER A 103 5.73 -12.87 12.05
N MET A 104 4.68 -13.08 11.26
CA MET A 104 3.63 -14.08 11.48
C MET A 104 3.95 -15.46 10.88
N GLY A 105 5.08 -15.63 10.19
CA GLY A 105 5.44 -16.89 9.54
C GLY A 105 4.56 -17.26 8.34
N LEU A 106 3.88 -16.29 7.72
CA LEU A 106 3.00 -16.56 6.57
C LEU A 106 3.73 -16.63 5.24
N LEU A 107 4.90 -16.00 5.17
CA LEU A 107 5.71 -16.01 3.97
C LEU A 107 6.54 -17.29 3.97
N PRO A 108 6.51 -18.09 2.88
CA PRO A 108 7.26 -19.33 2.75
C PRO A 108 8.77 -19.03 2.60
N THR A 109 9.37 -18.59 3.70
CA THR A 109 10.73 -18.05 3.79
C THR A 109 11.61 -18.87 4.71
N GLY A 110 11.03 -19.78 5.50
CA GLY A 110 11.76 -20.70 6.34
C GLY A 110 12.02 -22.01 5.62
N THR A 111 13.15 -22.66 5.94
CA THR A 111 13.45 -24.02 5.46
C THR A 111 12.36 -25.03 5.84
N GLY A 112 11.66 -24.80 6.96
CA GLY A 112 10.52 -25.60 7.39
C GLY A 112 9.32 -25.57 6.45
N ASP A 113 9.13 -24.47 5.70
CA ASP A 113 8.03 -24.33 4.73
C ASP A 113 8.23 -25.26 3.52
N TRP A 114 9.49 -25.67 3.27
CA TRP A 114 9.89 -26.52 2.15
C TRP A 114 10.17 -27.97 2.56
N LEU A 115 10.07 -28.28 3.85
CA LEU A 115 10.42 -29.59 4.41
C LEU A 115 9.57 -30.72 3.80
N ALA A 116 8.31 -30.43 3.43
CA ALA A 116 7.43 -31.39 2.77
C ALA A 116 7.87 -31.75 1.34
N PHE A 117 8.74 -30.95 0.73
CA PHE A 117 9.27 -31.16 -0.62
C PHE A 117 10.74 -31.61 -0.62
N GLU A 118 11.35 -31.71 0.56
CA GLU A 118 12.75 -32.10 0.71
C GLU A 118 12.87 -33.63 0.73
N THR A 119 13.48 -34.20 -0.30
CA THR A 119 13.78 -35.64 -0.35
C THR A 119 14.99 -35.92 0.55
N ARG A 120 14.73 -36.29 1.80
CA ARG A 120 15.78 -36.83 2.67
C ARG A 120 16.14 -38.21 2.12
N GLY A 121 17.34 -38.33 1.54
CA GLY A 121 17.86 -39.61 1.09
C GLY A 121 17.73 -40.64 2.21
N THR A 122 17.10 -41.76 1.91
CA THR A 122 16.96 -42.90 2.81
C THR A 122 18.37 -43.33 3.22
N VAL A 123 18.71 -43.11 4.49
CA VAL A 123 19.86 -43.79 5.14
C VAL A 123 19.41 -45.13 5.68
#